data_AF-A0A971CN54-F1
#
_entry.id   AF-A0A971CN54-F1
#
_cell.length_a   1.000
_cell.length_b   1.000
_cell.length_c   1.000
_cell.angle_alpha   90.00
_cell.angle_beta   90.00
_cell.angle_gamma   90.00
#
_symmetry.space_group_name_H-M   'P 1'
#
loop_
_entity.id
_entity.type
_entity.pdbx_description
1 polymer ?
#
loop_
_entity_poly.entity_id
_entity_poly.type
_entity_poly.pdbx_seq_one_letter_code
_entity_poly.pdbx_strand_id
1 'polypeptide(L)' 'MGWKPTIDGKQRQFSREEAKTLQSFPESFSFSGNYYETWQRLGNSVPPLFMMAISIYVRQKILSGLISIQHASTRGGQLF' A
#
# COMPACT_ATOMS: atom_id res chain seq x y z
N MET A 1 17.91 6.89 0.00
CA MET A 1 16.92 7.95 -0.30
C MET A 1 17.48 8.79 -1.44
N GLY A 2 16.67 9.05 -2.47
CA GLY A 2 17.13 9.57 -3.76
C GLY A 2 17.46 11.06 -3.76
N TRP A 3 18.29 11.46 -4.71
CA TRP A 3 18.70 12.85 -4.94
C TRP A 3 17.84 13.45 -6.04
N LYS A 4 17.36 14.69 -5.84
CA LYS A 4 16.72 15.49 -6.89
C LYS A 4 17.72 16.56 -7.36
N PRO A 5 17.98 16.70 -8.67
CA PRO A 5 18.81 17.77 -9.18
C PRO A 5 18.11 19.14 -9.03
N THR A 6 18.86 20.16 -8.65
CA THR A 6 18.46 21.57 -8.75
C THR A 6 18.69 22.07 -10.17
N ILE A 7 18.11 23.23 -10.51
CA ILE A 7 18.25 23.86 -11.82
C ILE A 7 19.73 24.14 -12.13
N ASP A 8 20.50 24.47 -11.10
CA ASP A 8 21.95 24.70 -11.07
C ASP A 8 22.77 23.40 -10.91
N GLY A 9 22.15 22.23 -11.05
CA GLY A 9 22.83 20.92 -11.10
C GLY A 9 23.25 20.33 -9.76
N LYS A 10 22.92 20.97 -8.63
CA LYS A 10 23.23 20.45 -7.29
C LYS A 10 22.23 19.37 -6.88
N GLN A 11 22.66 18.41 -6.07
CA GLN A 11 21.77 17.38 -5.54
C GLN A 11 21.17 17.83 -4.20
N ARG A 12 19.85 17.70 -4.03
CA ARG A 12 19.19 17.86 -2.74
C ARG A 12 18.40 16.61 -2.35
N GLN A 13 18.17 16.45 -1.05
CA GLN A 13 17.23 15.46 -0.53
C GLN A 13 15.79 15.86 -0.86
N PHE A 14 14.92 14.86 -0.99
CA PHE A 14 13.48 15.08 -1.06
C PHE A 14 12.95 15.64 0.26
N SER A 15 11.92 16.49 0.18
CA SER A 15 11.14 16.83 1.38
C SER A 15 10.31 15.62 1.82
N ARG A 16 9.80 15.65 3.06
CA ARG A 16 8.93 14.58 3.58
C ARG A 16 7.64 14.47 2.74
N GLU A 17 7.13 15.60 2.30
CA GLU A 17 5.92 15.75 1.50
C GLU A 17 6.15 15.20 0.08
N GLU A 18 7.29 15.50 -0.54
CA GLU A 18 7.67 14.91 -1.84
C GLU A 18 7.80 13.38 -1.71
N ALA A 19 8.48 12.89 -0.68
CA ALA A 19 8.66 11.46 -0.44
C ALA A 19 7.33 10.74 -0.13
N LYS A 20 6.40 11.40 0.57
CA LYS A 20 5.02 10.94 0.77
C LYS A 20 4.27 10.76 -0.55
N THR A 21 4.30 11.80 -1.38
CA THR A 21 3.60 11.80 -2.68
C THR A 21 4.16 10.71 -3.59
N LEU A 22 5.48 10.53 -3.64
CA LEU A 22 6.11 9.43 -4.38
C LEU A 22 5.63 8.05 -3.91
N GLN A 23 5.36 7.91 -2.62
CA GLN A 23 4.82 6.70 -2.03
C GLN A 23 3.30 6.67 -1.97
N SER A 24 2.62 7.49 -2.78
CA SER A 24 1.16 7.51 -2.92
C SER A 24 0.37 7.77 -1.64
N PHE A 25 1.00 8.40 -0.64
CA PHE A 25 0.27 8.90 0.52
C PHE A 25 -0.52 10.15 0.13
N PRO A 26 -1.77 10.29 0.59
CA PRO A 26 -2.54 11.50 0.35
C PRO A 26 -1.89 12.68 1.08
N GLU A 27 -2.12 13.89 0.55
CA GLU A 27 -1.53 15.12 1.10
C GLU A 27 -1.87 15.29 2.59
N SER A 28 -3.13 15.02 2.96
CA SER A 28 -3.66 15.12 4.32
C SER A 28 -3.10 14.08 5.31
N PHE A 29 -2.43 13.02 4.84
CA PHE A 29 -1.87 12.00 5.73
C PHE A 29 -0.68 12.56 6.51
N SER A 30 -0.63 12.32 7.82
CA SER A 30 0.49 12.78 8.65
C SER A 30 1.10 11.60 9.40
N PHE A 31 2.42 11.43 9.28
CA PHE A 31 3.16 10.53 10.15
C PHE A 31 3.36 11.20 11.50
N SER A 32 3.06 10.48 12.58
CA SER A 32 3.40 10.94 13.93
C SER A 32 4.88 10.70 14.25
N GLY A 33 5.37 11.36 15.30
CA GLY A 33 6.73 11.21 15.78
C GLY A 33 7.68 12.34 15.35
N ASN A 34 8.93 12.22 15.75
CA ASN A 34 9.98 13.18 15.40
C ASN A 34 10.44 13.00 13.94
N TYR A 35 11.39 13.84 13.51
CA TYR A 35 11.92 13.83 12.14
C TYR A 35 12.43 12.43 11.73
N TYR A 36 13.25 11.79 12.56
CA TYR A 36 13.85 10.49 12.26
C TYR A 36 12.80 9.38 12.22
N GLU A 37 11.90 9.35 13.20
CA GLU A 37 10.80 8.38 13.25
C GLU A 37 9.88 8.49 12.03
N THR A 38 9.58 9.71 11.60
CA THR A 38 8.79 9.96 10.39
C THR A 38 9.46 9.36 9.16
N TRP A 39 10.76 9.61 8.98
CA TRP A 39 11.51 9.07 7.84
C TRP A 39 11.65 7.56 7.88
N GLN A 40 11.85 6.96 9.07
CA GLN A 40 11.85 5.51 9.22
C GLN A 40 10.49 4.90 8.84
N ARG A 41 9.39 5.48 9.34
CA ARG A 41 8.03 5.00 9.03
C ARG A 41 7.72 5.13 7.54
N LEU A 42 8.09 6.26 6.95
CA LEU A 42 7.93 6.50 5.51
C LEU A 42 8.79 5.53 4.67
N GLY A 43 10.00 5.18 5.12
CA GLY A 43 10.87 4.23 4.40
C GLY A 43 10.44 2.76 4.53
N ASN A 44 9.84 2.39 5.66
CA ASN A 44 9.44 1.00 5.96
C ASN A 44 7.98 0.70 5.60
N SER A 45 7.18 1.71 5.22
CA SER A 45 5.77 1.53 4.89
C SER A 45 5.57 0.89 3.52
N VAL A 46 4.44 0.19 3.36
CA VAL A 46 3.91 -0.18 2.03
C VAL A 46 3.10 1.00 1.48
N PRO A 47 3.42 1.54 0.29
CA PRO A 47 2.65 2.61 -0.35
C PRO A 47 1.15 2.28 -0.47
N PRO A 48 0.22 3.23 -0.21
CA PRO A 48 -1.23 2.95 -0.23
C PRO A 48 -1.75 2.38 -1.56
N LEU A 49 -1.32 2.92 -2.70
CA LEU A 49 -1.74 2.40 -4.01
C LEU A 49 -1.17 1.00 -4.29
N PHE A 50 0.01 0.70 -3.78
CA PHE A 50 0.56 -0.65 -3.90
C PHE A 50 -0.25 -1.65 -3.06
N MET A 51 -0.58 -1.30 -1.82
CA MET A 51 -1.43 -2.12 -0.96
C MET A 51 -2.84 -2.29 -1.55
N MET A 52 -3.39 -1.26 -2.19
CA MET A 52 -4.67 -1.36 -2.91
C MET A 52 -4.62 -2.41 -4.02
N ALA A 53 -3.58 -2.40 -4.85
CA ALA A 53 -3.41 -3.39 -5.92
C ALA A 53 -3.34 -4.83 -5.37
N ILE A 54 -2.57 -5.04 -4.29
CA ILE A 54 -2.49 -6.33 -3.59
C ILE A 54 -3.87 -6.75 -3.08
N SER A 55 -4.60 -5.83 -2.43
CA SER A 55 -5.91 -6.11 -1.84
C SER A 55 -6.95 -6.51 -2.89
N ILE A 56 -6.95 -5.84 -4.06
CA ILE A 56 -7.82 -6.20 -5.19
C ILE A 56 -7.50 -7.61 -5.68
N TYR A 57 -6.21 -7.93 -5.82
CA TYR A 57 -5.78 -9.25 -6.28
C TYR A 57 -6.18 -10.36 -5.30
N VAL A 58 -5.93 -10.16 -3.99
CA VAL A 58 -6.33 -11.08 -2.93
C VAL A 58 -7.84 -11.30 -2.95
N ARG A 59 -8.63 -10.23 -3.05
CA ARG A 59 -10.09 -10.33 -3.14
C ARG A 59 -10.51 -11.21 -4.33
N GLN A 60 -9.96 -10.97 -5.51
CA GLN A 60 -10.35 -11.68 -6.73
C GLN A 60 -9.92 -13.15 -6.73
N LYS A 61 -8.70 -13.45 -6.27
CA LYS A 61 -8.08 -14.77 -6.44
C LYS A 61 -8.23 -15.69 -5.25
N ILE A 62 -8.32 -15.12 -4.06
CA ILE A 62 -8.42 -15.89 -2.82
C ILE A 62 -9.86 -15.85 -2.33
N LEU A 63 -10.40 -14.65 -2.10
CA LEU A 63 -11.67 -14.52 -1.37
C LEU A 63 -12.90 -14.83 -2.23
N SER A 64 -12.96 -14.35 -3.48
CA SER A 64 -14.09 -14.62 -4.37
C SER A 64 -14.22 -16.10 -4.76
N GLY A 65 -13.11 -16.86 -4.78
CA GLY A 65 -13.10 -18.31 -5.04
C GLY A 65 -13.52 -19.15 -3.84
N LEU A 66 -13.43 -18.63 -2.60
CA LEU A 66 -13.87 -19.36 -1.40
C LEU A 66 -15.40 -19.43 -1.31
N ILE A 67 -16.11 -18.41 -1.82
CA ILE A 67 -17.58 -18.37 -1.80
C ILE A 67 -18.20 -19.46 -2.68
N SER A 68 -17.55 -19.85 -3.79
CA SER A 68 -18.04 -20.90 -4.68
C SER A 68 -17.85 -22.31 -4.10
N ILE A 69 -16.78 -22.54 -3.33
CA ILE A 69 -16.52 -23.84 -2.66
C ILE A 69 -17.55 -24.10 -1.54
N GLN A 70 -17.94 -23.07 -0.78
CA GLN A 70 -18.96 -23.22 0.27
C GLN A 70 -20.34 -23.55 -0.30
N HIS A 71 -20.77 -22.92 -1.40
CA HIS A 71 -22.07 -23.20 -2.03
C HIS A 71 -22.15 -24.57 -2.73
N ALA A 72 -21.03 -25.14 -3.14
CA ALA A 72 -20.98 -26.49 -3.70
C ALA A 72 -21.11 -27.58 -2.61
N SER A 73 -20.56 -27.33 -1.41
CA SER A 73 -20.63 -28.26 -0.29
C SER A 73 -22.03 -28.39 0.34
N THR A 74 -22.89 -27.37 0.24
CA THR A 74 -24.24 -27.40 0.87
C THR A 74 -25.29 -28.18 0.05
N ARG A 75 -25.01 -28.51 -1.22
CA ARG A 75 -25.96 -29.24 -2.10
C ARG A 75 -25.79 -30.76 -2.13
N GLY A 76 -24.87 -31.31 -1.33
CA GLY A 76 -24.59 -32.76 -1.27
C GLY A 76 -25.27 -33.51 -0.12
N GLY A 77 -26.15 -32.87 0.65
CA GLY A 77 -26.62 -33.36 1.95
C GLY A 77 -28.12 -33.58 2.11
N GLN A 78 -28.87 -33.91 1.05
CA GLN A 78 -30.26 -34.38 1.17
C GLN A 78 -30.54 -35.50 0.16
N LEU A 79 -30.17 -36.70 0.55
CA LEU A 79 -30.73 -37.96 0.08
C LEU A 79 -30.69 -38.93 1.26
N PHE A 80 -31.70 -38.87 2.13
CA PHE A 80 -32.36 -39.98 2.85
C PHE A 80 -33.63 -39.42 3.49
#